data_AF-A0A9N8DHE1-F1
#
_entry.id   AF-A0A9N8DHE1-F1
#
_cell.length_a   1.000
_cell.length_b   1.000
_cell.length_c   1.000
_cell.angle_alpha   90.00
_cell.angle_beta   90.00
_cell.angle_gamma   90.00
#
_symmetry.space_group_name_H-M   'P 1'
#
loop_
_entity.id
_entity.type
_entity.pdbx_description
1 polymer ?
#
loop_
_entity_poly.entity_id
_entity_poly.type
_entity_poly.pdbx_seq_one_letter_code
_entity_poly.pdbx_strand_id
1 'polypeptide(L)'
;MPTTKMVLLFCWTLLLPTISFPTVSNALQQPTRIVAKPRFLIAKDSPIQLECCPLIGGPSWLPLHVQVAIVLPVEERQEESKYKFDFVPQQATEPATLLRLLTLKAVPGELRCFAPRDDMATLPLDHSPAQLLVQQAQEFQNNQADPNLHLLRNNCWTFAWRLLRYLKQDYR
;
A
#
# COMPACT_ATOMS: atom_id res chain seq x y z
N MET A 1 70.37 -35.85 -4.36
CA MET A 1 69.58 -35.51 -5.56
C MET A 1 68.15 -35.27 -5.15
N PRO A 2 67.64 -34.02 -5.11
CA PRO A 2 66.23 -33.76 -4.88
C PRO A 2 65.50 -33.56 -6.21
N THR A 3 64.41 -34.29 -6.40
CA THR A 3 63.50 -34.17 -7.54
C THR A 3 62.49 -33.05 -7.30
N THR A 4 62.59 -31.98 -8.08
CA THR A 4 61.65 -30.86 -8.12
C THR A 4 60.35 -31.29 -8.81
N LYS A 5 59.23 -31.32 -8.09
CA LYS A 5 57.89 -31.47 -8.68
C LYS A 5 57.29 -30.10 -8.90
N MET A 6 57.06 -29.79 -10.16
CA MET A 6 56.43 -28.57 -10.66
C MET A 6 54.90 -28.72 -10.55
N VAL A 7 54.25 -27.94 -9.69
CA VAL A 7 52.79 -27.93 -9.54
C VAL A 7 52.23 -26.86 -10.48
N LEU A 8 51.54 -27.31 -11.53
CA LEU A 8 50.75 -26.46 -12.42
C LEU A 8 49.44 -26.07 -11.71
N LEU A 9 49.33 -24.81 -11.29
CA LEU A 9 48.06 -24.22 -10.87
C LEU A 9 47.23 -23.91 -12.13
N PHE A 10 46.21 -24.73 -12.39
CA PHE A 10 45.17 -24.45 -13.36
C PHE A 10 44.21 -23.40 -12.78
N CYS A 11 44.24 -22.20 -13.35
CA CYS A 11 43.30 -21.13 -13.06
C CYS A 11 41.97 -21.42 -13.75
N TRP A 12 41.00 -21.95 -13.02
CA TRP A 12 39.60 -22.07 -13.46
C TRP A 12 38.90 -20.73 -13.28
N THR A 13 38.95 -19.85 -14.29
CA THR A 13 38.02 -18.74 -14.40
C THR A 13 36.70 -19.26 -14.96
N LEU A 14 35.78 -19.56 -14.05
CA LEU A 14 34.38 -19.82 -14.36
C LEU A 14 33.80 -18.59 -15.07
N LEU A 15 33.47 -18.77 -16.35
CA LEU A 15 32.61 -17.90 -17.15
C LEU A 15 31.21 -17.88 -16.51
N LEU A 16 31.02 -17.00 -15.54
CA LEU A 16 29.67 -16.63 -15.10
C LEU A 16 29.04 -15.77 -16.20
N PRO A 17 27.85 -16.10 -16.70
CA PRO A 17 27.13 -15.21 -17.60
C PRO A 17 26.87 -13.92 -16.83
N THR A 18 27.34 -12.80 -17.39
CA THR A 18 27.00 -11.46 -16.91
C THR A 18 25.49 -11.31 -17.00
N ILE A 19 24.80 -11.49 -15.88
CA ILE A 19 23.42 -11.07 -15.74
C ILE A 19 23.45 -9.55 -15.84
N SER A 20 23.18 -9.04 -17.03
CA SER A 20 22.96 -7.61 -17.25
C SER A 20 21.72 -7.22 -16.47
N PHE A 21 21.94 -6.73 -15.24
CA PHE A 21 20.87 -6.07 -14.50
C PHE A 21 20.42 -4.88 -15.35
N PRO A 22 19.10 -4.74 -15.62
CA PRO A 22 18.61 -3.53 -16.25
C PRO A 22 19.10 -2.34 -15.42
N THR A 23 19.62 -1.32 -16.10
CA THR A 23 20.16 -0.12 -15.48
C THR A 23 19.09 0.44 -14.53
N VAL A 24 19.38 0.42 -13.21
CA VAL A 24 18.48 0.83 -12.12
C VAL A 24 17.81 2.20 -12.39
N SER A 25 18.48 3.03 -13.20
CA SER A 25 18.02 4.34 -13.65
C SER A 25 16.62 4.33 -14.30
N ASN A 26 16.23 3.31 -15.05
CA ASN A 26 14.89 3.26 -15.68
C ASN A 26 13.78 2.82 -14.70
N ALA A 27 14.10 2.01 -13.69
CA ALA A 27 13.13 1.64 -12.64
C ALA A 27 12.76 2.83 -11.74
N LEU A 28 13.67 3.80 -11.58
CA LEU A 28 13.45 5.05 -10.85
C LEU A 28 12.49 6.02 -11.55
N GLN A 29 12.18 5.82 -12.84
CA GLN A 29 11.28 6.68 -13.60
C GLN A 29 9.80 6.26 -13.49
N GLN A 30 9.48 5.17 -12.78
CA GLN A 30 8.11 4.72 -12.62
C GLN A 30 7.28 5.68 -11.76
N PRO A 31 5.97 5.80 -12.01
CA PRO A 31 5.11 6.63 -11.20
C PRO A 31 5.14 6.11 -9.76
N THR A 32 5.46 7.02 -8.83
CA THR A 32 5.48 6.77 -7.38
C THR A 32 4.13 6.31 -6.83
N ARG A 33 3.05 6.42 -7.62
CA ARG A 33 1.69 6.03 -7.26
C ARG A 33 0.98 5.38 -8.44
N ILE A 34 0.37 4.23 -8.21
CA ILE A 34 -0.44 3.51 -9.20
C ILE A 34 -1.88 3.50 -8.70
N VAL A 35 -2.79 4.09 -9.48
CA VAL A 35 -4.23 4.05 -9.17
C VAL A 35 -4.86 2.89 -9.93
N ALA A 36 -5.44 1.96 -9.19
CA ALA A 36 -6.16 0.81 -9.72
C ALA A 36 -7.65 0.95 -9.41
N LYS A 37 -8.49 0.77 -10.44
CA LYS A 37 -9.92 0.52 -10.29
C LYS A 37 -10.16 -0.98 -10.48
N PRO A 38 -10.22 -1.78 -9.40
CA PRO A 38 -10.37 -3.22 -9.52
C PRO A 38 -11.72 -3.56 -10.18
N ARG A 39 -11.68 -3.82 -11.50
CA ARG A 39 -12.86 -4.03 -12.37
C ARG A 39 -13.77 -5.17 -11.88
N PHE A 40 -13.22 -6.14 -11.15
CA PHE A 40 -13.96 -7.26 -10.60
C PHE A 40 -14.69 -6.93 -9.29
N LEU A 41 -14.28 -5.86 -8.61
CA LEU A 41 -14.82 -5.47 -7.32
C LEU A 41 -15.78 -4.31 -7.44
N ILE A 42 -15.53 -3.40 -8.40
CA ILE A 42 -16.05 -2.05 -8.39
C ILE A 42 -16.53 -1.65 -9.80
N ALA A 43 -17.72 -1.03 -9.91
CA ALA A 43 -18.27 -0.52 -11.17
C ALA A 43 -17.38 0.57 -11.79
N LYS A 44 -17.47 0.77 -13.11
CA LYS A 44 -16.63 1.73 -13.87
C LYS A 44 -16.66 3.16 -13.29
N ASP A 45 -17.81 3.55 -12.76
CA ASP A 45 -18.10 4.88 -12.23
C ASP A 45 -18.22 4.91 -10.70
N SER A 46 -17.69 3.90 -10.01
CA SER A 46 -17.73 3.90 -8.55
C SER A 46 -16.83 4.99 -7.98
N PRO A 47 -17.25 5.61 -6.86
CA PRO A 47 -16.41 6.54 -6.11
C PRO A 47 -15.20 5.85 -5.45
N ILE A 48 -15.14 4.51 -5.42
CA ILE A 48 -14.10 3.79 -4.70
C ILE A 48 -12.92 3.43 -5.62
N GLN A 49 -11.69 3.72 -5.17
CA GLN A 49 -10.44 3.49 -5.88
C GLN A 49 -9.42 2.79 -4.96
N LEU A 50 -8.50 2.00 -5.52
CA LEU A 50 -7.32 1.52 -4.82
C LEU A 50 -6.11 2.30 -5.28
N GLU A 51 -5.30 2.74 -4.34
CA GLU A 51 -4.07 3.45 -4.63
C GLU A 51 -2.89 2.67 -4.05
N CYS A 52 -1.99 2.23 -4.93
CA CYS A 52 -0.72 1.68 -4.51
C CYS A 52 0.28 2.83 -4.39
N CYS A 53 0.89 2.97 -3.22
CA CYS A 53 1.83 4.03 -2.90
C CYS A 53 3.07 3.45 -2.20
N PRO A 54 4.15 4.24 -2.06
CA PRO A 54 5.39 3.74 -1.49
C PRO A 54 5.19 3.34 -0.03
N LEU A 55 5.97 2.35 0.43
CA LEU A 55 5.98 1.98 1.84
C LEU A 55 6.47 3.17 2.68
N ILE A 56 5.90 3.37 3.87
CA ILE A 56 6.36 4.42 4.79
C ILE A 56 7.83 4.20 5.12
N GLY A 57 8.67 5.22 4.90
CA GLY A 57 10.12 5.15 5.08
C GLY A 57 10.85 4.26 4.05
N GLY A 58 10.13 3.69 3.08
CA GLY A 58 10.68 2.87 2.01
C GLY A 58 11.06 3.70 0.78
N PRO A 59 11.67 3.04 -0.23
CA PRO A 59 12.00 3.69 -1.49
C PRO A 59 10.75 4.18 -2.23
N SER A 60 10.78 5.42 -2.72
CA SER A 60 9.65 6.06 -3.42
C SER A 60 9.24 5.35 -4.72
N TRP A 61 10.16 4.61 -5.34
CA TRP A 61 9.92 3.89 -6.60
C TRP A 61 9.18 2.55 -6.42
N LEU A 62 8.94 2.08 -5.18
CA LEU A 62 8.37 0.76 -4.91
C LEU A 62 6.98 0.84 -4.25
N PRO A 63 5.89 0.84 -5.03
CA PRO A 63 4.53 1.04 -4.53
C PRO A 63 3.94 -0.25 -3.94
N LEU A 64 4.40 -0.63 -2.74
CA LEU A 64 3.94 -1.84 -2.04
C LEU A 64 2.78 -1.60 -1.06
N HIS A 65 2.60 -0.37 -0.61
CA HIS A 65 1.53 -0.01 0.32
C HIS A 65 0.24 0.25 -0.47
N VAL A 66 -0.90 -0.08 0.12
CA VAL A 66 -2.20 0.12 -0.52
C VAL A 66 -3.11 0.96 0.37
N GLN A 67 -3.80 1.89 -0.27
CA GLN A 67 -4.81 2.74 0.33
C GLN A 67 -6.13 2.55 -0.42
N VAL A 68 -7.25 2.58 0.31
CA VAL A 68 -8.58 2.68 -0.28
C VAL A 68 -8.95 4.15 -0.32
N ALA A 69 -9.23 4.68 -1.52
CA ALA A 69 -9.66 6.05 -1.70
C ALA A 69 -11.14 6.11 -2.08
N ILE A 70 -11.90 6.96 -1.40
CA ILE A 70 -13.29 7.29 -1.74
C ILE A 70 -13.27 8.71 -2.33
N VAL A 71 -13.68 8.81 -3.58
CA VAL A 71 -13.66 10.03 -4.39
C VAL A 71 -15.06 10.59 -4.45
N LEU A 72 -15.23 11.80 -3.93
CA LEU A 72 -16.46 12.56 -3.97
C LEU A 72 -16.37 13.60 -5.08
N PRO A 73 -17.32 13.63 -6.03
CA PRO A 73 -17.40 14.72 -6.98
C PRO A 73 -17.77 16.00 -6.21
N VAL A 74 -17.04 17.08 -6.45
CA VAL A 74 -17.42 18.41 -5.98
C VAL A 74 -18.13 19.08 -7.15
N GLU A 75 -19.42 19.37 -7.01
CA GLU A 75 -20.24 19.87 -8.15
C GLU A 75 -19.78 21.24 -8.65
N GLU A 76 -19.23 22.08 -7.77
CA GLU A 76 -18.94 23.49 -8.05
C GLU A 76 -17.54 23.75 -8.62
N ARG A 77 -16.61 22.81 -8.45
CA ARG A 77 -15.22 22.94 -8.88
C ARG A 77 -14.85 21.60 -9.50
N GLN A 78 -14.21 21.58 -10.66
CA GLN A 78 -13.74 20.34 -11.31
C GLN A 78 -12.66 19.56 -10.50
N GLU A 79 -12.59 19.79 -9.20
CA GLU A 79 -11.72 19.16 -8.23
C GLU A 79 -12.45 18.01 -7.53
N GLU A 80 -11.71 16.95 -7.24
CA GLU A 80 -12.24 15.77 -6.56
C GLU A 80 -11.81 15.79 -5.09
N SER A 81 -12.77 15.67 -4.18
CA SER A 81 -12.49 15.45 -2.76
C SER A 81 -12.18 13.97 -2.53
N LYS A 82 -11.05 13.65 -1.90
CA LYS A 82 -10.61 12.26 -1.69
C LYS A 82 -10.40 11.97 -0.22
N TYR A 83 -11.17 11.02 0.30
CA TYR A 83 -10.90 10.39 1.59
C TYR A 83 -10.06 9.16 1.37
N LYS A 84 -8.99 8.98 2.14
CA LYS A 84 -8.12 7.81 2.02
C LYS A 84 -8.05 7.04 3.32
N PHE A 85 -8.07 5.73 3.21
CA PHE A 85 -8.00 4.80 4.33
C PHE A 85 -6.84 3.84 4.13
N ASP A 86 -6.02 3.67 5.15
CA ASP A 86 -5.00 2.63 5.16
C ASP A 86 -4.77 2.03 6.54
N PHE A 87 -4.05 0.91 6.55
CA PHE A 87 -3.70 0.19 7.77
C PHE A 87 -2.19 -0.01 7.82
N VAL A 88 -1.58 0.52 8.88
CA VAL A 88 -0.12 0.59 9.03
C VAL A 88 0.28 0.21 10.44
N PRO A 89 1.54 -0.18 10.71
CA PRO A 89 1.97 -0.44 12.08
C PRO A 89 2.10 0.87 12.84
N GLN A 90 1.77 0.86 14.13
CA GLN A 90 2.13 1.94 15.04
C GLN A 90 3.66 2.05 15.07
N GLN A 91 4.19 3.27 15.01
CA GLN A 91 5.63 3.52 14.99
C GLN A 91 6.34 2.79 13.83
N ALA A 92 5.82 2.95 12.60
CA ALA A 92 6.28 2.23 11.41
C ALA A 92 7.77 2.39 11.09
N THR A 93 8.42 3.46 11.56
CA THR A 93 9.84 3.74 11.34
C THR A 93 10.75 3.20 12.44
N GLU A 94 10.21 2.71 13.55
CA GLU A 94 11.01 2.21 14.67
C GLU A 94 11.67 0.86 14.32
N PRO A 95 13.00 0.70 14.52
CA PRO A 95 13.70 -0.55 14.19
C PRO A 95 13.12 -1.77 14.90
N ALA A 96 12.63 -1.61 16.13
CA ALA A 96 12.01 -2.68 16.90
C ALA A 96 10.71 -3.19 16.24
N THR A 97 9.88 -2.30 15.72
CA THR A 97 8.66 -2.63 14.98
C THR A 97 9.00 -3.39 13.70
N LEU A 98 9.99 -2.90 12.94
CA LEU A 98 10.46 -3.55 11.71
C LEU A 98 11.00 -4.96 11.98
N LEU A 99 11.83 -5.12 13.01
CA LEU A 99 12.37 -6.42 13.39
C LEU A 99 11.26 -7.42 13.75
N ARG A 100 10.24 -6.98 14.49
CA ARG A 100 9.07 -7.82 14.80
C ARG A 100 8.34 -8.25 13.52
N LEU A 101 8.09 -7.32 12.61
CA LEU A 101 7.42 -7.63 11.34
C LEU A 101 8.25 -8.60 10.48
N LEU A 102 9.55 -8.37 10.33
CA LEU A 102 10.46 -9.25 9.57
C LEU A 102 10.58 -10.64 10.20
N THR A 103 10.43 -10.74 11.53
CA THR A 103 10.35 -12.03 12.24
C THR A 103 8.93 -12.59 12.33
N LEU A 104 8.00 -12.07 11.50
CA LEU A 104 6.60 -12.49 11.39
C LEU A 104 5.84 -12.45 12.72
N LYS A 105 6.21 -11.52 13.60
CA LYS A 105 5.47 -11.23 14.83
C LYS A 105 4.48 -10.11 14.57
N ALA A 106 3.28 -10.25 15.14
CA ALA A 106 2.29 -9.19 15.10
C ALA A 106 2.78 -7.96 15.88
N VAL A 107 2.37 -6.78 15.45
CA VAL A 107 2.63 -5.48 16.09
C VAL A 107 1.32 -4.70 16.17
N PRO A 108 1.16 -3.74 17.08
CA PRO A 108 -0.01 -2.86 17.08
C PRO A 108 -0.16 -2.16 15.73
N GLY A 109 -1.35 -2.23 15.16
CA GLY A 109 -1.72 -1.53 13.93
C GLY A 109 -2.45 -0.22 14.22
N GLU A 110 -2.52 0.62 13.21
CA GLU A 110 -3.23 1.88 13.20
C GLU A 110 -3.98 2.01 11.87
N LEU A 111 -5.27 2.27 11.97
CA LEU A 111 -6.10 2.67 10.85
C LEU A 111 -6.05 4.18 10.72
N ARG A 112 -5.65 4.67 9.55
CA ARG A 112 -5.55 6.10 9.29
C ARG A 112 -6.59 6.49 8.28
N CYS A 113 -7.26 7.61 8.56
CA CYS A 113 -8.19 8.28 7.67
C CYS A 113 -7.59 9.64 7.30
N PHE A 114 -7.38 9.86 6.01
CA PHE A 114 -6.93 11.14 5.48
C PHE A 114 -8.15 11.84 4.87
N ALA A 115 -8.64 12.87 5.55
CA ALA A 115 -9.67 13.75 5.02
C ALA A 115 -9.07 14.75 4.01
N PRO A 116 -9.87 15.27 3.07
CA PRO A 116 -9.49 16.45 2.30
C PRO A 116 -9.17 17.61 3.26
N ARG A 117 -8.26 18.52 2.88
CA ARG A 117 -7.91 19.68 3.72
C ARG A 117 -9.13 20.57 3.99
N ASP A 118 -9.28 21.01 5.24
CA ASP A 118 -10.42 21.76 5.77
C ASP A 118 -10.66 23.11 5.09
N ASP A 119 -9.71 23.61 4.31
CA ASP A 119 -9.81 24.80 3.45
C ASP A 119 -11.03 24.72 2.48
N MET A 120 -11.61 23.52 2.32
CA MET A 120 -12.73 23.20 1.43
C MET A 120 -13.95 22.57 2.14
N ALA A 121 -13.93 22.36 3.47
CA ALA A 121 -14.84 21.42 4.15
C ALA A 121 -15.83 22.06 5.12
N THR A 122 -16.72 22.90 4.60
CA THR A 122 -18.07 23.08 5.17
C THR A 122 -19.11 22.98 4.05
N LEU A 123 -19.02 21.92 3.25
CA LEU A 123 -20.16 21.55 2.43
C LEU A 123 -21.21 20.90 3.33
N PRO A 124 -22.48 21.33 3.28
CA PRO A 124 -23.55 20.75 4.06
C PRO A 124 -23.63 19.25 3.83
N LEU A 125 -24.02 18.52 4.89
CA LEU A 125 -24.32 17.08 4.87
C LEU A 125 -25.52 16.81 3.96
N ASP A 126 -25.34 16.93 2.65
CA ASP A 126 -26.23 16.28 1.71
C ASP A 126 -25.85 14.81 1.68
N HIS A 127 -26.85 13.95 1.90
CA HIS A 127 -26.79 12.48 1.96
C HIS A 127 -26.36 11.82 0.63
N SER A 128 -25.30 12.32 0.00
CA SER A 128 -24.75 11.73 -1.20
C SER A 128 -24.26 10.31 -0.87
N PRO A 129 -24.47 9.33 -1.79
CA PRO A 129 -24.02 7.96 -1.58
C PRO A 129 -22.53 7.84 -1.22
N ALA A 130 -21.70 8.78 -1.71
CA ALA A 130 -20.27 8.78 -1.44
C ALA A 130 -19.93 9.21 0.00
N GLN A 131 -20.69 10.15 0.61
CA GLN A 131 -20.53 10.49 2.02
C GLN A 131 -20.95 9.34 2.94
N LEU A 132 -22.02 8.61 2.58
CA LEU A 132 -22.41 7.41 3.32
C LEU A 132 -21.30 6.35 3.32
N LEU A 133 -20.62 6.15 2.19
CA LEU A 133 -19.46 5.26 2.11
C LEU A 133 -18.30 5.70 3.01
N VAL A 134 -18.07 7.02 3.14
CA VAL A 134 -17.06 7.55 4.07
C VAL A 134 -17.44 7.24 5.52
N GLN A 135 -18.70 7.49 5.90
CA GLN A 135 -19.19 7.17 7.24
C GLN A 135 -19.08 5.66 7.53
N GLN A 136 -19.49 4.82 6.58
CA GLN A 136 -19.37 3.36 6.70
C GLN A 136 -17.91 2.91 6.83
N ALA A 137 -16.98 3.52 6.09
CA ALA A 137 -15.56 3.21 6.20
C ALA A 137 -15.00 3.61 7.59
N GLN A 138 -15.49 4.71 8.18
CA GLN A 138 -15.17 5.10 9.55
C GLN A 138 -15.79 4.15 10.58
N GLU A 139 -17.02 3.67 10.36
CA GLU A 139 -17.65 2.66 11.22
C GLU A 139 -16.91 1.31 11.15
N PHE A 140 -16.44 0.91 9.97
CA PHE A 140 -15.61 -0.29 9.79
C PHE A 140 -14.36 -0.25 10.67
N GLN A 141 -13.76 0.92 10.85
CA GLN A 141 -12.62 1.11 11.75
C GLN A 141 -12.96 0.78 13.20
N ASN A 142 -14.14 1.19 13.68
CA ASN A 142 -14.60 0.91 15.04
C ASN A 142 -14.93 -0.58 15.27
N ASN A 143 -15.30 -1.29 14.20
CA ASN A 143 -15.73 -2.69 14.24
C ASN A 143 -14.60 -3.70 13.91
N GLN A 144 -13.35 -3.24 13.81
CA GLN A 144 -12.24 -4.12 13.44
C GLN A 144 -11.89 -5.10 14.57
N ALA A 145 -12.04 -6.41 14.32
CA ALA A 145 -11.87 -7.45 15.33
C ALA A 145 -10.41 -7.69 15.79
N ASP A 146 -9.42 -7.37 14.95
CA ASP A 146 -8.00 -7.53 15.28
C ASP A 146 -7.24 -6.23 15.00
N PRO A 147 -6.81 -5.50 16.04
CA PRO A 147 -6.07 -4.26 15.90
C PRO A 147 -4.58 -4.49 15.58
N ASN A 148 -4.08 -5.73 15.59
CA ASN A 148 -2.67 -6.01 15.36
C ASN A 148 -2.36 -6.23 13.89
N LEU A 149 -1.33 -5.55 13.40
CA LEU A 149 -0.78 -5.78 12.08
C LEU A 149 0.14 -7.00 12.07
N HIS A 150 -0.05 -7.87 11.08
CA HIS A 150 0.79 -9.04 10.82
C HIS A 150 1.01 -9.20 9.31
N LEU A 151 2.26 -9.28 8.86
CA LEU A 151 2.64 -9.25 7.43
C LEU A 151 1.89 -10.27 6.57
N LEU A 152 1.55 -11.45 7.10
CA LEU A 152 0.86 -12.50 6.33
C LEU A 152 -0.66 -12.59 6.52
N ARG A 153 -1.22 -12.01 7.60
CA ARG A 153 -2.60 -12.32 8.05
C ARG A 153 -3.50 -11.10 8.18
N ASN A 154 -2.94 -9.98 8.62
CA ASN A 154 -3.66 -8.74 8.86
C ASN A 154 -2.73 -7.57 8.48
N ASN A 155 -2.62 -7.31 7.19
CA ASN A 155 -1.77 -6.27 6.58
C ASN A 155 -2.63 -5.28 5.76
N CYS A 156 -2.00 -4.27 5.15
CA CYS A 156 -2.66 -3.25 4.34
C CYS A 156 -3.50 -3.83 3.18
N TRP A 157 -3.04 -4.90 2.53
CA TRP A 157 -3.79 -5.57 1.46
C TRP A 157 -5.04 -6.30 1.96
N THR A 158 -4.89 -7.08 3.03
CA THR A 158 -6.04 -7.76 3.65
C THR A 158 -7.05 -6.76 4.21
N PHE A 159 -6.58 -5.64 4.75
CA PHE A 159 -7.42 -4.53 5.18
C PHE A 159 -8.19 -3.94 4.00
N ALA A 160 -7.49 -3.52 2.93
CA ALA A 160 -8.10 -2.91 1.77
C ALA A 160 -9.17 -3.84 1.16
N TRP A 161 -8.87 -5.14 1.06
CA TRP A 161 -9.84 -6.14 0.59
C TRP A 161 -11.08 -6.23 1.49
N ARG A 162 -10.91 -6.29 2.82
CA ARG A 162 -12.02 -6.36 3.78
C ARG A 162 -12.89 -5.11 3.71
N LEU A 163 -12.27 -3.92 3.67
CA LEU A 163 -12.99 -2.66 3.56
C LEU A 163 -13.77 -2.58 2.24
N LEU A 164 -13.16 -2.93 1.11
CA LEU A 164 -13.85 -2.97 -0.18
C LEU A 164 -15.04 -3.94 -0.17
N ARG A 165 -14.90 -5.10 0.47
CA ARG A 165 -15.98 -6.07 0.60
C ARG A 165 -17.12 -5.53 1.48
N TYR A 166 -16.78 -4.85 2.58
CA TYR A 166 -17.75 -4.21 3.47
C TYR A 166 -18.57 -3.15 2.73
N LEU A 167 -17.88 -2.21 2.07
CA LEU A 167 -18.52 -1.14 1.30
C LEU A 167 -19.36 -1.65 0.11
N LYS A 168 -19.02 -2.81 -0.45
CA LYS A 168 -19.78 -3.42 -1.55
C LYS A 168 -21.11 -4.05 -1.10
N GLN A 169 -21.23 -4.49 0.15
CA GLN A 169 -22.47 -5.13 0.62
C GLN A 169 -23.64 -4.16 0.62
N ASP A 170 -23.38 -2.88 0.89
CA ASP A 170 -24.40 -1.84 1.03
C ASP A 170 -24.56 -0.98 -0.23
N TYR A 171 -23.68 -1.12 -1.23
CA TYR A 171 -23.78 -0.42 -2.52
C TYR A 171 -24.66 -1.18 -3.56
N ARG A 172 -25.49 -2.12 -3.11
CA ARG A 172 -26.47 -2.84 -3.95
C ARG A 172 -27.87 -2.32 -3.70
#